data_AF-A0A6L6YM94-F1
#
_entry.id   AF-A0A6L6YM94-F1
#
_cell.length_a   1.000
_cell.length_b   1.000
_cell.length_c   1.000
_cell.angle_alpha   90.00
_cell.angle_beta   90.00
_cell.angle_gamma   90.00
#
_symmetry.space_group_name_H-M   'P 1'
#
loop_
_entity.id
_entity.type
_entity.pdbx_description
1 polymer ?
#
loop_
_entity_poly.entity_id
_entity_poly.type
_entity_poly.pdbx_seq_one_letter_code
_entity_poly.pdbx_strand_id
1 'polypeptide(L)'
;ESDYLDRWASIYGLTRKKATKASGEVIFRFSADLVNIPEGTILQSDDGIQYKTTGPTASNGSTSVEALNEGISGNQLEDDVLTLVSPISGVYSEVTIIKLGGGSEAEADESLRARLLSRVRETPHGGTESDYVQWALEVPGVTRAWAFPKEEGEGTVTVRFVCDGMDEIIPDKAML
;
A
#
# COMPACT_ATOMS: atom_id res chain seq x y z
N GLU A 1 9.51 -6.77 -24.95
CA GLU A 1 10.63 -6.48 -24.02
C GLU A 1 10.25 -6.70 -22.56
N SER A 2 9.08 -6.24 -22.11
CA SER A 2 8.59 -6.45 -20.73
C SER A 2 8.60 -7.94 -20.28
N ASP A 3 8.11 -8.86 -21.11
CA ASP A 3 8.11 -10.30 -20.81
C ASP A 3 9.50 -10.90 -20.58
N TYR A 4 10.53 -10.36 -21.24
CA TYR A 4 11.91 -10.80 -21.03
C TYR A 4 12.44 -10.31 -19.68
N LEU A 5 12.14 -9.06 -19.31
CA LEU A 5 12.53 -8.50 -18.02
C LEU A 5 11.85 -9.25 -16.86
N ASP A 6 10.56 -9.56 -16.99
CA ASP A 6 9.81 -10.33 -15.99
C ASP A 6 10.37 -11.74 -15.83
N ARG A 7 10.72 -12.40 -16.94
CA ARG A 7 11.37 -13.70 -16.89
C ARG A 7 12.73 -13.63 -16.18
N TRP A 8 13.56 -12.64 -16.51
CA TRP A 8 14.84 -12.43 -15.83
C TRP A 8 14.66 -12.14 -14.34
N ALA A 9 13.72 -11.27 -13.98
CA ALA A 9 13.39 -10.97 -12.58
C ALA A 9 12.99 -12.24 -11.81
N SER A 10 12.19 -13.11 -12.43
CA SER A 10 11.72 -14.36 -11.81
C SER A 10 12.85 -15.33 -11.45
N ILE A 11 13.94 -15.39 -12.24
CA ILE A 11 15.13 -16.21 -11.95
C ILE A 11 15.79 -15.77 -10.63
N TYR A 12 15.71 -14.48 -10.30
CA TYR A 12 16.25 -13.91 -9.05
C TYR A 12 15.20 -13.81 -7.93
N GLY A 13 14.05 -14.47 -8.09
CA GLY A 13 12.97 -14.50 -7.09
C GLY A 13 12.17 -13.20 -7.00
N LEU A 14 12.34 -12.28 -7.96
CA LEU A 14 11.57 -11.05 -8.02
C LEU A 14 10.35 -11.24 -8.91
N THR A 15 9.21 -10.75 -8.45
CA THR A 15 7.99 -10.61 -9.26
C THR A 15 7.61 -9.13 -9.35
N ARG A 16 7.04 -8.75 -10.50
CA ARG A 16 6.54 -7.40 -10.73
C ARG A 16 5.40 -7.10 -9.77
N LYS A 17 5.43 -5.93 -9.13
CA LYS A 17 4.31 -5.49 -8.32
C LYS A 17 3.11 -5.22 -9.22
N LYS A 18 1.99 -5.87 -8.92
CA LYS A 18 0.73 -5.67 -9.64
C LYS A 18 0.11 -4.34 -9.25
N ALA A 19 -0.74 -3.82 -10.13
CA ALA A 19 -1.59 -2.69 -9.79
C ALA A 19 -2.55 -3.10 -8.65
N THR A 20 -2.93 -2.12 -7.83
CA THR A 20 -3.87 -2.32 -6.73
C THR A 20 -5.07 -1.41 -6.92
N LYS A 21 -6.22 -1.84 -6.40
CA LYS A 21 -7.45 -1.04 -6.42
C LYS A 21 -7.47 -0.09 -5.22
N ALA A 22 -8.01 1.09 -5.44
CA ALA A 22 -8.33 1.97 -4.33
C ALA A 22 -9.47 1.37 -3.52
N SER A 23 -9.36 1.42 -2.20
CA SER A 23 -10.37 0.95 -1.27
C SER A 23 -10.50 1.92 -0.10
N GLY A 24 -11.64 1.88 0.55
CA GLY A 24 -11.88 2.76 1.67
C GLY A 24 -13.33 2.78 2.10
N GLU A 25 -13.75 3.90 2.66
CA GLU A 25 -15.04 4.06 3.31
C GLU A 25 -15.71 5.35 2.84
N VAL A 26 -17.03 5.25 2.63
CA VAL A 26 -17.89 6.38 2.25
C VAL A 26 -19.07 6.44 3.19
N ILE A 27 -19.68 7.61 3.32
CA ILE A 27 -20.86 7.83 4.14
C ILE A 27 -22.05 8.25 3.28
N PHE A 28 -23.16 7.54 3.47
CA PHE A 28 -24.41 7.81 2.79
C PHE A 28 -25.31 8.69 3.65
N ARG A 29 -26.07 9.56 3.00
CA ARG A 29 -27.15 10.30 3.63
C ARG A 29 -28.48 9.63 3.32
N PHE A 30 -29.36 9.59 4.31
CA PHE A 30 -30.69 8.98 4.21
C PHE A 30 -31.78 10.03 4.41
N SER A 31 -32.90 9.88 3.72
CA SER A 31 -34.02 10.84 3.81
C SER A 31 -34.83 10.70 5.10
N ALA A 32 -34.80 9.53 5.73
CA ALA A 32 -35.49 9.25 6.98
C ALA A 32 -34.71 8.21 7.80
N ASP A 33 -35.06 6.92 7.64
CA ASP A 33 -34.43 5.82 8.35
C ASP A 33 -33.16 5.31 7.65
N LEU A 34 -32.30 4.65 8.42
CA LEU A 34 -31.13 3.94 7.89
C LEU A 34 -31.60 2.85 6.92
N VAL A 35 -31.17 2.93 5.67
CA VAL A 35 -31.44 1.94 4.64
C VAL A 35 -30.19 1.07 4.45
N ASN A 36 -30.38 -0.25 4.39
CA ASN A 36 -29.28 -1.15 4.07
C ASN A 36 -28.90 -1.04 2.60
N ILE A 37 -27.63 -0.74 2.33
CA ILE A 37 -27.11 -0.60 0.96
C ILE A 37 -26.58 -1.96 0.53
N PRO A 38 -27.12 -2.56 -0.55
CA PRO A 38 -26.65 -3.83 -1.04
C PRO A 38 -25.16 -3.79 -1.41
N GLU A 39 -24.45 -4.88 -1.14
CA GLU A 39 -23.12 -5.10 -1.69
C GLU A 39 -23.18 -5.09 -3.23
N GLY A 40 -22.18 -4.51 -3.88
CA GLY A 40 -22.14 -4.34 -5.33
C GLY A 40 -22.91 -3.13 -5.87
N THR A 41 -23.39 -2.23 -4.99
CA THR A 41 -23.95 -0.94 -5.40
C THR A 41 -22.86 -0.09 -6.07
N ILE A 42 -23.16 0.46 -7.25
CA ILE A 42 -22.20 1.23 -8.04
C ILE A 42 -22.30 2.73 -7.74
N LEU A 43 -21.15 3.31 -7.42
CA LEU A 43 -20.93 4.74 -7.24
C LEU A 43 -19.99 5.25 -8.34
N GLN A 44 -20.08 6.53 -8.68
CA GLN A 44 -19.26 7.15 -9.71
C GLN A 44 -18.78 8.53 -9.27
N SER A 45 -17.49 8.82 -9.48
CA SER A 45 -16.92 10.17 -9.29
C SER A 45 -17.26 11.09 -10.46
N ASP A 46 -17.02 12.40 -10.30
CA ASP A 46 -17.22 13.39 -11.36
C ASP A 46 -16.34 13.09 -12.60
N ASP A 47 -15.13 12.58 -12.37
CA ASP A 47 -14.20 12.13 -13.43
C ASP A 47 -14.62 10.83 -14.14
N GLY A 48 -15.76 10.23 -13.77
CA GLY A 48 -16.29 9.02 -14.38
C GLY A 48 -15.70 7.71 -13.88
N ILE A 49 -14.93 7.74 -12.78
CA ILE A 49 -14.36 6.54 -12.17
C ILE A 49 -15.43 5.87 -11.31
N GLN A 50 -15.55 4.55 -11.44
CA GLN A 50 -16.59 3.77 -10.77
C GLN A 50 -16.06 2.97 -9.59
N TYR A 51 -16.88 2.87 -8.55
CA TYR A 51 -16.63 2.17 -7.30
C TYR A 51 -17.81 1.27 -6.98
N LYS A 52 -17.55 0.18 -6.26
CA LYS A 52 -18.58 -0.74 -5.76
C LYS A 52 -18.54 -0.82 -4.23
N THR A 53 -19.68 -0.98 -3.60
CA THR A 53 -19.75 -1.32 -2.17
C THR A 53 -19.32 -2.77 -1.94
N THR A 54 -18.53 -3.01 -0.89
CA THR A 54 -17.94 -4.33 -0.56
C THR A 54 -18.28 -4.82 0.85
N GLY A 55 -19.00 -4.02 1.64
CA GLY A 55 -19.37 -4.34 3.01
C GLY A 55 -20.80 -3.91 3.34
N PRO A 56 -21.33 -4.33 4.50
CA PRO A 56 -22.63 -3.88 4.98
C PRO A 56 -22.59 -2.40 5.39
N THR A 57 -23.75 -1.76 5.39
CA THR A 57 -23.90 -0.41 5.92
C THR A 57 -23.83 -0.42 7.46
N ALA A 58 -22.91 0.36 8.02
CA ALA A 58 -22.77 0.57 9.45
C ALA A 58 -23.89 1.47 10.00
N SER A 59 -24.03 1.51 11.32
CA SER A 59 -25.12 2.25 12.00
C SER A 59 -25.06 3.76 11.81
N ASN A 60 -23.88 4.30 11.51
CA ASN A 60 -23.64 5.70 11.15
C ASN A 60 -23.90 6.00 9.66
N GLY A 61 -24.28 5.00 8.86
CA GLY A 61 -24.49 5.16 7.42
C GLY A 61 -23.23 5.01 6.57
N SER A 62 -22.10 4.61 7.15
CA SER A 62 -20.88 4.37 6.39
C SER A 62 -20.84 2.97 5.78
N THR A 63 -20.11 2.79 4.69
CA THR A 63 -19.96 1.51 4.00
C THR A 63 -18.60 1.44 3.31
N SER A 64 -17.99 0.26 3.32
CA SER A 64 -16.73 0.02 2.60
C SER A 64 -16.96 -0.03 1.09
N VAL A 65 -16.05 0.58 0.34
CA VAL A 65 -16.06 0.61 -1.12
C VAL A 65 -14.70 0.24 -1.69
N GLU A 66 -14.71 -0.23 -2.92
CA GLU A 66 -13.53 -0.55 -3.72
C GLU A 66 -13.72 -0.01 -5.15
N ALA A 67 -12.67 0.54 -5.75
CA ALA A 67 -12.66 0.94 -7.16
C ALA A 67 -12.90 -0.28 -8.06
N LEU A 68 -13.61 -0.09 -9.18
CA LEU A 68 -13.77 -1.18 -10.15
C LEU A 68 -12.46 -1.49 -10.88
N ASN A 69 -11.72 -0.45 -11.23
CA ASN A 69 -10.44 -0.55 -11.92
C ASN A 69 -9.27 -0.40 -10.95
N GLU A 70 -8.18 -1.12 -11.24
CA GLU A 70 -6.89 -0.95 -10.58
C GLU A 70 -6.22 0.36 -11.06
N GLY A 71 -5.34 0.92 -10.23
CA GLY A 71 -4.56 2.10 -10.60
C GLY A 71 -4.73 3.29 -9.65
N ILE A 72 -3.91 4.31 -9.86
CA ILE A 72 -3.87 5.52 -9.04
C ILE A 72 -5.10 6.40 -9.27
N SER A 73 -5.73 6.30 -10.44
CA SER A 73 -6.95 7.05 -10.76
C SER A 73 -8.10 6.72 -9.81
N GLY A 74 -8.08 5.55 -9.16
CA GLY A 74 -9.10 5.19 -8.17
C GLY A 74 -9.02 5.99 -6.87
N ASN A 75 -7.91 6.65 -6.57
CA ASN A 75 -7.75 7.40 -5.32
C ASN A 75 -8.52 8.73 -5.39
N GLN A 76 -9.21 9.07 -4.30
CA GLN A 76 -9.95 10.32 -4.16
C GLN A 76 -9.59 11.00 -2.84
N LEU A 77 -9.83 12.30 -2.73
CA LEU A 77 -9.59 13.02 -1.49
C LEU A 77 -10.74 12.76 -0.51
N GLU A 78 -10.45 12.99 0.77
CA GLU A 78 -11.48 13.02 1.80
C GLU A 78 -12.45 14.18 1.51
N ASP A 79 -13.72 14.00 1.86
CA ASP A 79 -14.83 14.93 1.60
C ASP A 79 -15.26 15.10 0.12
N ASP A 80 -14.58 14.45 -0.82
CA ASP A 80 -15.04 14.37 -2.21
C ASP A 80 -16.40 13.64 -2.30
N VAL A 81 -17.18 13.98 -3.32
CA VAL A 81 -18.54 13.48 -3.51
C VAL A 81 -18.59 12.47 -4.64
N LEU A 82 -19.13 11.29 -4.36
CA LEU A 82 -19.51 10.29 -5.35
C LEU A 82 -21.02 10.34 -5.58
N THR A 83 -21.44 9.95 -6.77
CA THR A 83 -22.85 9.87 -7.15
C THR A 83 -23.27 8.41 -7.32
N LEU A 84 -24.42 8.04 -6.76
CA LEU A 84 -25.07 6.76 -7.01
C LEU A 84 -25.50 6.64 -8.48
N VAL A 85 -24.98 5.61 -9.16
CA VAL A 85 -25.34 5.32 -10.56
C VAL A 85 -26.76 4.76 -10.65
N SER A 86 -27.15 3.93 -9.68
CA SER A 86 -28.52 3.45 -9.52
C SER A 86 -29.12 4.03 -8.25
N PRO A 87 -30.20 4.81 -8.32
CA PRO A 87 -30.84 5.37 -7.13
C PRO A 87 -31.40 4.27 -6.23
N ILE A 88 -31.24 4.44 -4.92
CA ILE A 88 -31.81 3.57 -3.90
C ILE A 88 -32.88 4.37 -3.16
N SER A 89 -34.08 3.79 -3.01
CA SER A 89 -35.17 4.45 -2.30
C SER A 89 -34.77 4.78 -0.86
N GLY A 90 -34.92 6.05 -0.47
CA GLY A 90 -34.59 6.53 0.87
C GLY A 90 -33.13 6.95 1.06
N VAL A 91 -32.28 6.87 0.04
CA VAL A 91 -30.87 7.27 0.06
C VAL A 91 -30.66 8.46 -0.88
N TYR A 92 -29.93 9.48 -0.45
CA TYR A 92 -29.53 10.59 -1.31
C TYR A 92 -28.51 10.11 -2.34
N SER A 93 -28.57 10.65 -3.56
CA SER A 93 -27.66 10.27 -4.65
C SER A 93 -26.20 10.67 -4.40
N GLU A 94 -25.97 11.72 -3.62
CA GLU A 94 -24.64 12.21 -3.24
C GLU A 94 -24.12 11.48 -2.00
N VAL A 95 -22.93 10.92 -2.12
CA VAL A 95 -22.24 10.13 -1.11
C VAL A 95 -20.88 10.77 -0.83
N THR A 96 -20.55 11.00 0.43
CA THR A 96 -19.29 11.67 0.81
C THR A 96 -18.22 10.63 1.11
N ILE A 97 -17.00 10.87 0.64
CA ILE A 97 -15.85 10.01 0.90
C ILE A 97 -15.28 10.32 2.29
N ILE A 98 -15.16 9.28 3.13
CA ILE A 98 -14.42 9.40 4.40
C ILE A 98 -12.93 9.21 4.12
N LYS A 99 -12.59 8.16 3.38
CA LYS A 99 -11.22 7.84 2.97
C LYS A 99 -11.28 6.92 1.77
N LEU A 100 -10.51 7.18 0.71
CA LEU A 100 -10.49 6.31 -0.47
C LEU A 100 -9.10 6.33 -1.14
N GLY A 101 -8.31 5.29 -0.89
CA GLY A 101 -6.91 5.28 -1.29
C GLY A 101 -6.33 3.87 -1.47
N GLY A 102 -5.01 3.80 -1.67
CA GLY A 102 -4.29 2.54 -1.83
C GLY A 102 -4.34 1.96 -3.25
N GLY A 103 -4.95 2.68 -4.20
CA GLY A 103 -4.83 2.40 -5.63
C GLY A 103 -3.43 2.75 -6.12
N SER A 104 -2.78 1.82 -6.80
CA SER A 104 -1.44 2.02 -7.35
C SER A 104 -1.32 1.37 -8.72
N GLU A 105 -0.46 1.95 -9.55
CA GLU A 105 -0.15 1.40 -10.87
C GLU A 105 0.71 0.15 -10.76
N ALA A 106 0.65 -0.69 -11.79
CA ALA A 106 1.62 -1.76 -11.95
C ALA A 106 3.02 -1.16 -12.00
N GLU A 107 3.98 -1.87 -11.40
CA GLU A 107 5.36 -1.41 -11.39
C GLU A 107 5.90 -1.26 -12.81
N ALA A 108 6.49 -0.10 -13.10
CA ALA A 108 7.07 0.20 -14.40
C ALA A 108 8.36 -0.60 -14.65
N ASP A 109 8.68 -0.84 -15.93
CA ASP A 109 9.87 -1.60 -16.34
C ASP A 109 11.17 -1.05 -15.75
N GLU A 110 11.33 0.28 -15.69
CA GLU A 110 12.54 0.90 -15.15
C GLU A 110 12.69 0.63 -13.65
N SER A 111 11.58 0.62 -12.90
CA SER A 111 11.59 0.33 -11.47
C SER A 111 11.90 -1.15 -11.20
N LEU A 112 11.29 -2.06 -11.97
CA LEU A 112 11.62 -3.49 -11.90
C LEU A 112 13.08 -3.74 -12.26
N ARG A 113 13.60 -3.08 -13.29
CA ARG A 113 15.00 -3.17 -13.71
C ARG A 113 15.95 -2.70 -12.61
N ALA A 114 15.65 -1.57 -11.96
CA ALA A 114 16.46 -1.08 -10.85
C ALA A 114 16.51 -2.07 -9.68
N ARG A 115 15.35 -2.65 -9.29
CA ARG A 115 15.28 -3.71 -8.27
C ARG A 115 16.06 -4.96 -8.67
N LEU A 116 15.94 -5.38 -9.93
CA LEU A 116 16.69 -6.52 -10.45
C LEU A 116 18.20 -6.27 -10.42
N LEU A 117 18.66 -5.12 -10.88
CA LEU A 117 20.09 -4.77 -10.85
C LEU A 117 20.64 -4.72 -9.42
N SER A 118 19.88 -4.16 -8.47
CA SER A 118 20.24 -4.19 -7.05
C SER A 118 20.34 -5.64 -6.55
N ARG A 119 19.34 -6.48 -6.81
CA ARG A 119 19.31 -7.89 -6.39
C ARG A 119 20.44 -8.74 -7.00
N VAL A 120 20.89 -8.40 -8.20
CA VAL A 120 22.03 -9.05 -8.88
C VAL A 120 23.36 -8.58 -8.29
N ARG A 121 23.51 -7.28 -8.04
CA ARG A 121 24.74 -6.68 -7.48
C ARG A 121 24.96 -7.05 -6.02
N GLU A 122 23.88 -7.13 -5.25
CA GLU A 122 23.87 -7.46 -3.83
C GLU A 122 23.20 -8.83 -3.67
N THR A 123 23.95 -9.88 -4.03
CA THR A 123 23.47 -11.24 -3.80
C THR A 123 23.56 -11.53 -2.30
N PRO A 124 22.45 -11.96 -1.63
CA PRO A 124 22.52 -12.34 -0.24
C PRO A 124 23.53 -13.47 -0.06
N HIS A 125 24.61 -13.20 0.66
CA HIS A 125 25.74 -14.12 0.81
C HIS A 125 25.69 -14.90 2.13
N GLY A 126 24.54 -14.88 2.82
CA GLY A 126 24.28 -15.69 4.01
C GLY A 126 25.03 -15.21 5.25
N GLY A 127 25.33 -13.91 5.35
CA GLY A 127 26.00 -13.31 6.52
C GLY A 127 27.17 -12.38 6.17
N THR A 128 27.14 -11.71 5.02
CA THR A 128 28.07 -10.62 4.72
C THR A 128 27.64 -9.32 5.39
N GLU A 129 28.56 -8.36 5.51
CA GLU A 129 28.28 -7.03 6.08
C GLU A 129 27.03 -6.37 5.45
N SER A 130 26.91 -6.45 4.12
CA SER A 130 25.75 -5.95 3.39
C SER A 130 24.45 -6.67 3.73
N ASP A 131 24.49 -7.97 4.01
CA ASP A 131 23.30 -8.74 4.38
C ASP A 131 22.74 -8.24 5.71
N TYR A 132 23.61 -8.06 6.70
CA TYR A 132 23.23 -7.55 8.02
C TYR A 132 22.66 -6.13 7.95
N VAL A 133 23.23 -5.26 7.11
CA VAL A 133 22.70 -3.91 6.86
C VAL A 133 21.32 -3.98 6.19
N GLN A 134 21.17 -4.83 5.17
CA GLN A 134 19.90 -4.96 4.44
C GLN A 134 18.79 -5.51 5.36
N TRP A 135 19.08 -6.52 6.18
CA TRP A 135 18.12 -7.07 7.15
C TRP A 135 17.72 -6.05 8.21
N ALA A 136 18.65 -5.21 8.68
CA ALA A 136 18.32 -4.13 9.62
C ALA A 136 17.38 -3.08 9.00
N LEU A 137 17.58 -2.75 7.72
CA LEU A 137 16.73 -1.80 6.98
C LEU A 137 15.33 -2.35 6.63
N GLU A 138 15.13 -3.67 6.70
CA GLU A 138 13.79 -4.28 6.56
C GLU A 138 12.90 -4.01 7.78
N VAL A 139 13.48 -3.65 8.94
CA VAL A 139 12.72 -3.34 10.16
C VAL A 139 12.08 -1.95 10.03
N PRO A 140 10.74 -1.83 10.15
CA PRO A 140 10.06 -0.55 10.09
C PRO A 140 10.59 0.43 11.14
N GLY A 141 10.94 1.64 10.70
CA GLY A 141 11.49 2.70 11.55
C GLY A 141 13.01 2.85 11.43
N VAL A 142 13.74 1.82 10.99
CA VAL A 142 15.18 1.90 10.76
C VAL A 142 15.47 2.63 9.45
N THR A 143 16.22 3.73 9.52
CA THR A 143 16.49 4.59 8.36
C THR A 143 17.92 4.44 7.84
N ARG A 144 18.87 4.11 8.71
CA ARG A 144 20.27 3.86 8.36
C ARG A 144 20.83 2.75 9.24
N ALA A 145 21.63 1.87 8.66
CA ALA A 145 22.30 0.78 9.37
C ALA A 145 23.74 0.59 8.88
N TRP A 146 24.58 0.08 9.78
CA TRP A 146 25.98 -0.26 9.57
C TRP A 146 26.28 -1.59 10.25
N ALA A 147 27.08 -2.44 9.61
CA ALA A 147 27.52 -3.70 10.19
C ALA A 147 29.05 -3.68 10.38
N PHE A 148 29.50 -4.13 11.55
CA PHE A 148 30.89 -4.17 11.95
C PHE A 148 31.26 -5.62 12.28
N PRO A 149 31.88 -6.35 11.34
CA PRO A 149 32.25 -7.74 11.58
C PRO A 149 33.39 -7.83 12.60
N LYS A 150 33.31 -8.82 13.50
CA LYS A 150 34.30 -9.16 14.54
C LYS A 150 34.58 -8.07 15.58
N GLU A 151 33.72 -7.06 15.70
CA GLU A 151 33.92 -5.96 16.65
C GLU A 151 33.95 -6.46 18.12
N GLU A 152 33.10 -7.43 18.46
CA GLU A 152 33.06 -8.08 19.78
C GLU A 152 33.83 -9.42 19.81
N GLY A 153 34.74 -9.64 18.85
CA GLY A 153 35.57 -10.84 18.74
C GLY A 153 35.17 -11.79 17.59
N GLU A 154 35.95 -12.85 17.40
CA GLU A 154 35.70 -13.80 16.30
C GLU A 154 34.33 -14.48 16.42
N GLY A 155 33.61 -14.56 15.30
CA GLY A 155 32.26 -15.13 15.25
C GLY A 155 31.14 -14.14 15.58
N THR A 156 31.45 -12.86 15.83
CA THR A 156 30.45 -11.81 16.07
C THR A 156 30.29 -10.87 14.86
N VAL A 157 29.10 -10.33 14.68
CA VAL A 157 28.84 -9.16 13.83
C VAL A 157 28.00 -8.19 14.63
N THR A 158 28.50 -6.97 14.81
CA THR A 158 27.76 -5.92 15.50
C THR A 158 27.03 -5.06 14.47
N VAL A 159 25.72 -4.93 14.61
CA VAL A 159 24.91 -4.06 13.75
C VAL A 159 24.48 -2.85 14.55
N ARG A 160 24.69 -1.66 13.98
CA ARG A 160 24.24 -0.38 14.55
C ARG A 160 23.29 0.29 13.58
N PHE A 161 22.27 0.94 14.10
CA PHE A 161 21.27 1.61 13.28
C PHE A 161 20.68 2.82 13.99
N VAL A 162 20.02 3.68 13.22
CA VAL A 162 19.30 4.86 13.71
C VAL A 162 17.94 4.98 13.03
N CYS A 163 17.04 5.74 13.67
CA CYS A 163 15.65 5.92 13.27
C CYS A 163 15.36 7.41 13.03
N ASP A 164 15.87 7.97 11.94
CA ASP A 164 15.77 9.41 11.62
C ASP A 164 14.31 9.92 11.48
N GLY A 165 13.35 9.02 11.27
CA GLY A 165 11.92 9.34 11.15
C GLY A 165 11.16 9.38 12.47
N MET A 166 11.80 9.12 13.60
CA MET A 166 11.21 9.21 14.94
C MET A 166 11.54 10.54 15.61
N ASP A 167 10.79 10.89 16.66
CA ASP A 167 11.05 12.08 17.47
C ASP A 167 12.46 12.05 18.10
N GLU A 168 12.95 10.85 18.44
CA GLU A 168 14.33 10.62 18.86
C GLU A 168 15.05 9.69 17.88
N ILE A 169 16.20 10.14 17.37
CA ILE A 169 17.01 9.41 16.38
C ILE A 169 17.59 8.10 16.92
N ILE A 170 17.79 8.02 18.24
CA ILE A 170 18.35 6.85 18.91
C ILE A 170 17.22 5.83 19.12
N PRO A 171 17.37 4.58 18.67
CA PRO A 171 16.35 3.55 18.85
C PRO A 171 16.02 3.33 20.32
N ASP A 172 14.73 3.15 20.61
CA ASP A 172 14.26 2.81 21.95
C ASP A 172 14.53 1.32 22.28
N LYS A 173 14.27 0.94 23.53
CA LYS A 173 14.45 -0.46 23.98
C LYS A 173 13.51 -1.46 23.30
N ALA A 174 12.43 -1.02 22.64
CA ALA A 174 11.54 -1.93 21.93
C ALA A 174 12.09 -2.30 20.54
N MET A 175 13.06 -1.53 20.03
CA MET A 175 13.73 -1.78 18.76
C MET A 175 15.08 -2.52 18.88
N LEU A 176 15.62 -2.64 20.10
CA LEU A 176 16.88 -3.35 20.42
C LEU A 176 16.63 -4.82 20.79
#